data_AF-X1EM28-F1
#
_entry.id   AF-X1EM28-F1
#
_cell.length_a   1.000
_cell.length_b   1.000
_cell.length_c   1.000
_cell.angle_alpha   90.00
_cell.angle_beta   90.00
_cell.angle_gamma   90.00
#
_symmetry.space_group_name_H-M   'P 1'
#
loop_
_entity.id
_entity.type
_entity.pdbx_description
1 polymer ?
#
loop_
_entity_poly.entity_id
_entity_poly.type
_entity_poly.pdbx_seq_one_letter_code
_entity_poly.pdbx_strand_id
1 'polypeptide(L)' 'NLADRIVVLDFGTKIAEGTPATIKTNPEVIKAYLGVAA' A
#
# COMPACT_ATOMS: atom_id res chain seq x y z
N ASN A 1 -14.66 -7.53 5.13
CA ASN A 1 -13.21 -7.52 5.40
C ASN A 1 -12.71 -8.93 5.10
N LEU A 2 -11.87 -9.14 4.08
CA LEU A 2 -11.47 -10.49 3.62
C LEU A 2 -10.06 -10.87 4.07
N ALA A 3 -9.16 -9.90 4.21
CA ALA A 3 -7.77 -10.12 4.59
C ALA A 3 -7.46 -9.42 5.91
N ASP A 4 -6.81 -10.12 6.84
CA ASP A 4 -6.35 -9.55 8.11
C ASP A 4 -5.04 -8.78 7.97
N ARG A 5 -4.27 -9.07 6.92
CA ARG A 5 -2.95 -8.50 6.67
C ARG A 5 -2.69 -8.35 5.17
N ILE A 6 -2.07 -7.25 4.80
CA ILE A 6 -1.73 -6.88 3.42
C ILE A 6 -0.24 -6.55 3.37
N VAL A 7 0.43 -7.00 2.31
CA VAL A 7 1.79 -6.63 1.95
C VAL A 7 1.74 -5.89 0.61
N VAL A 8 2.37 -4.73 0.52
CA VAL A 8 2.44 -3.92 -0.71
C VAL A 8 3.87 -3.91 -1.23
N LEU A 9 4.03 -4.28 -2.49
CA LEU A 9 5.29 -4.28 -3.21
C LEU A 9 5.23 -3.24 -4.34
N ASP A 10 6.30 -2.46 -4.47
CA ASP A 10 6.53 -1.57 -5.61
C ASP A 10 7.81 -2.02 -6.33
N PHE A 11 7.71 -2.36 -7.61
CA PHE A 11 8.79 -2.96 -8.41
C PHE A 11 9.58 -4.08 -7.69
N GLY A 12 8.87 -4.96 -6.98
CA GLY A 12 9.47 -6.07 -6.22
C GLY A 12 10.07 -5.68 -4.86
N THR A 13 10.04 -4.40 -4.49
CA THR A 13 10.49 -3.90 -3.18
C THR A 13 9.29 -3.74 -2.24
N LYS A 14 9.39 -4.25 -1.01
CA LYS A 14 8.33 -4.07 -0.02
C LYS A 14 8.29 -2.63 0.49
N ILE A 15 7.14 -1.97 0.32
CA ILE A 15 6.93 -0.58 0.75
C ILE A 15 5.99 -0.45 1.95
N ALA A 16 5.10 -1.42 2.18
CA ALA A 16 4.20 -1.40 3.32
C ALA A 16 3.70 -2.80 3.71
N GLU A 17 3.35 -2.97 4.97
CA GLU A 17 2.79 -4.20 5.52
C GLU A 17 1.91 -3.88 6.74
N GLY A 18 0.68 -4.41 6.81
CA GLY A 18 -0.22 -4.11 7.92
C GLY A 18 -1.68 -4.50 7.68
N THR A 19 -2.56 -4.03 8.56
CA THR A 19 -4.01 -4.23 8.41
C THR A 19 -4.55 -3.44 7.21
N PRO A 20 -5.73 -3.80 6.67
CA PRO A 20 -6.36 -3.02 5.61
C PRO A 20 -6.56 -1.54 5.96
N ALA A 21 -6.86 -1.22 7.23
CA ALA A 21 -7.03 0.16 7.67
C ALA A 21 -5.70 0.94 7.62
N THR A 22 -4.61 0.32 8.06
CA THR A 22 -3.26 0.91 8.04
C THR A 22 -2.72 1.10 6.63
N ILE A 23 -2.95 0.13 5.73
CA ILE A 23 -2.46 0.20 4.35
C ILE A 23 -3.18 1.30 3.56
N LYS A 24 -4.48 1.48 3.76
CA LYS A 24 -5.28 2.49 3.06
C LYS A 24 -4.79 3.92 3.26
N THR A 25 -4.20 4.22 4.41
CA THR A 25 -3.70 5.56 4.75
C THR A 25 -2.18 5.69 4.60
N ASN A 26 -1.50 4.66 4.10
CA ASN A 26 -0.05 4.68 3.94
C ASN A 26 0.34 5.57 2.73
N PRO A 27 1.12 6.64 2.95
CA PRO A 27 1.45 7.60 1.89
C PRO A 27 2.27 6.99 0.74
N GLU A 28 3.17 6.05 1.01
CA GLU A 28 3.96 5.36 -0.03
C GLU A 28 3.07 4.47 -0.90
N VAL A 29 2.09 3.81 -0.29
CA VAL A 29 1.09 2.99 -1.01
C VAL A 29 0.22 3.86 -1.89
N ILE A 30 -0.27 4.99 -1.37
CA ILE A 30 -1.09 5.95 -2.13
C ILE A 30 -0.31 6.49 -3.34
N LYS A 31 0.95 6.87 -3.13
CA LYS A 31 1.85 7.36 -4.17
C LYS A 31 2.11 6.31 -5.26
N ALA A 32 2.33 5.05 -4.87
CA ALA A 32 2.53 3.95 -5.82
C ALA A 32 1.27 3.64 -6.65
N TYR A 33 0.06 3.81 -6.08
CA TYR A 33 -1.20 3.46 -6.74
C TYR A 33 -1.77 4.58 -7.63
N LEU A 34 -1.57 5.85 -7.27
CA LEU A 34 -2.07 7.00 -8.03
C LEU A 34 -1.07 7.46 -9.11
N GLY A 35 0.18 7.00 -9.06
CA GLY A 35 1.28 7.70 -9.70
C GLY A 35 1.37 9.14 -9.18
N VAL A 36 2.39 9.89 -9.60
CA VAL A 36 2.27 11.35 -9.53
C VAL A 36 1.16 11.69 -10.51
N ALA A 37 -0.07 11.90 -10.03
CA ALA A 37 -1.14 12.40 -10.88
C ALA A 37 -0.62 13.71 -11.49
N ALA A 38 -0.39 13.69 -12.80
CA ALA A 38 -0.12 14.89 -13.59
C ALA A 38 -1.38 15.77 -13.60
#